data_AF-A0AB35G1J4-F1
#
_entry.id   AF-A0AB35G1J4-F1
#
_cell.length_a   1.000
_cell.length_b   1.000
_cell.length_c   1.000
_cell.angle_alpha   90.00
_cell.angle_beta   90.00
_cell.angle_gamma   90.00
#
_symmetry.space_group_name_H-M   'P 1'
#
loop_
_entity.id
_entity.type
_entity.pdbx_description
1 polymer ?
#
loop_
_entity_poly.entity_id
_entity_poly.type
_entity_poly.pdbx_seq_one_letter_code
_entity_poly.pdbx_strand_id
1 'polypeptide(L)'
;MKNKQVRIRPLFYMATVSVILLSVSSITSDYKVSAKTITLSQLRNQNNLASQLILNGSSSVNDKLITLTSDNSEQSGTAYIKTPINFSNDVSLDLSVNIGNKSQQHDGGDGMAVSFVPADQIKKVNQKNGGSLGLGGLSNIFGFKIDTYFNRFPEEGSFEADPVQFGHRQGDGQSFGAFFDSQNEGVIHTITDEAQPIDEKFNNQFKSLIVSYNSQSSAFTVTYNNQVWHYKSMQKFQGPMYLVFSAATGINHNVQQIMIDDTNYKPFTSSVTVNYFDNRKNMILPSTKFTGNIGETYKINEEKIPGYVLSNTSQNSSGVFNETDSEINFYYQPIRHHVIVNFRYNNSILRKEVFSGDTGETINYAMMPVLEVLKKYQVTRNEWSGAFTIPRTDQQNFYFNIELSQKSEPLDINKTPNKAPNKAPNKAPNKTPNKTVDQHNENQEPQDQTVVLPEQGNIIPEMAEVRDDQSDSPRKQQLTFYKFELNSPASIISHPKKDRATYMTTLEQGTVIEKKLSRQTQPSPFNYKISSFTKVLAVLATTTTFSDR
;
A
#
# COMPACT_ATOMS: atom_id res chain seq x y z
N MET A 1 -17.76 -73.46 -40.21
CA MET A 1 -18.48 -72.30 -39.62
C MET A 1 -17.45 -71.18 -39.45
N LYS A 2 -17.49 -70.15 -40.31
CA LYS A 2 -17.93 -68.76 -40.01
C LYS A 2 -17.07 -67.98 -38.98
N ASN A 3 -16.26 -67.05 -39.52
CA ASN A 3 -15.92 -65.68 -39.08
C ASN A 3 -15.37 -65.47 -37.65
N LYS A 4 -14.24 -64.77 -37.41
CA LYS A 4 -13.76 -63.50 -38.00
C LYS A 4 -12.22 -63.55 -38.18
N GLN A 5 -11.64 -63.21 -39.32
CA GLN A 5 -11.46 -61.86 -39.93
C GLN A 5 -10.63 -60.87 -39.09
N VAL A 6 -9.78 -60.13 -39.80
CA VAL A 6 -8.51 -59.54 -39.34
C VAL A 6 -8.35 -58.14 -39.97
N ARG A 7 -7.52 -57.27 -39.33
CA ARG A 7 -6.87 -56.02 -39.82
C ARG A 7 -7.55 -54.63 -39.64
N ILE A 8 -6.79 -53.77 -38.94
CA ILE A 8 -6.26 -52.41 -39.34
C ILE A 8 -7.05 -51.11 -39.05
N ARG A 9 -6.50 -50.37 -38.06
CA ARG A 9 -6.13 -48.92 -38.01
C ARG A 9 -7.22 -47.84 -38.35
N PRO A 10 -6.87 -46.54 -38.39
CA PRO A 10 -6.67 -45.67 -37.21
C PRO A 10 -7.52 -44.38 -37.28
N LEU A 11 -7.68 -43.60 -36.20
CA LEU A 11 -7.99 -42.16 -36.36
C LEU A 11 -7.66 -41.32 -35.11
N PHE A 12 -7.10 -40.14 -35.35
CA PHE A 12 -6.98 -39.05 -34.38
C PHE A 12 -8.37 -38.46 -34.08
N TYR A 13 -8.59 -37.99 -32.86
CA TYR A 13 -9.43 -36.81 -32.63
C TYR A 13 -8.84 -35.92 -31.53
N MET A 14 -8.42 -34.73 -31.93
CA MET A 14 -8.32 -33.59 -31.02
C MET A 14 -9.74 -33.11 -30.74
N ALA A 15 -10.09 -32.91 -29.47
CA ALA A 15 -11.33 -32.25 -29.07
C ALA A 15 -11.03 -31.24 -27.97
N THR A 16 -10.73 -30.01 -28.38
CA THR A 16 -10.68 -28.84 -27.52
C THR A 16 -12.05 -28.62 -26.88
N VAL A 17 -12.17 -28.71 -25.56
CA VAL A 17 -13.36 -28.26 -24.84
C VAL A 17 -13.22 -26.77 -24.55
N SER A 18 -13.54 -25.97 -25.56
CA SER A 18 -13.87 -24.55 -25.37
C SER A 18 -15.34 -24.45 -24.99
N VAL A 19 -15.64 -24.15 -23.72
CA VAL A 19 -16.98 -23.71 -23.32
C VAL A 19 -16.90 -22.25 -22.91
N ILE A 20 -17.22 -21.39 -23.87
CA ILE A 20 -17.50 -19.97 -23.64
C ILE A 20 -18.97 -19.88 -23.28
N LEU A 21 -19.27 -19.61 -22.01
CA LEU A 21 -20.62 -19.22 -21.57
C LEU A 21 -20.66 -17.69 -21.45
N LEU A 22 -20.96 -17.05 -22.58
CA LEU A 22 -21.28 -15.62 -22.67
C LEU A 22 -22.75 -15.41 -22.32
N SER A 23 -23.04 -15.05 -21.08
CA SER A 23 -24.29 -14.37 -20.72
C SER A 23 -24.00 -12.86 -20.61
N VAL A 24 -24.24 -12.12 -21.68
CA VAL A 24 -24.07 -10.66 -21.70
C VAL A 24 -25.30 -10.01 -21.09
N SER A 25 -25.15 -9.47 -19.89
CA SER A 25 -26.11 -8.55 -19.26
C SER A 25 -25.48 -7.17 -19.17
N SER A 26 -25.93 -6.26 -20.03
CA SER A 26 -25.31 -4.95 -20.25
C SER A 26 -25.61 -3.95 -19.12
N ILE A 27 -24.66 -3.72 -18.20
CA ILE A 27 -24.57 -2.47 -17.44
C ILE A 27 -23.11 -2.01 -17.42
N THR A 28 -22.88 -0.78 -17.88
CA THR A 28 -21.54 -0.22 -18.13
C THR A 28 -20.97 0.51 -16.92
N SER A 29 -19.78 0.10 -16.48
CA SER A 29 -18.81 0.98 -15.81
C SER A 29 -17.39 0.59 -16.25
N ASP A 30 -16.62 1.56 -16.75
CA ASP A 30 -15.32 1.33 -17.39
C ASP A 30 -14.23 0.93 -16.39
N TYR A 31 -14.16 -0.35 -16.04
CA TYR A 31 -12.93 -0.94 -15.51
C TYR A 31 -12.04 -1.40 -16.68
N LYS A 32 -10.94 -0.68 -16.92
CA LYS A 32 -9.85 -1.13 -17.79
C LYS A 32 -9.12 -2.33 -17.17
N VAL A 33 -9.72 -3.51 -17.24
CA VAL A 33 -9.04 -4.78 -16.95
C VAL A 33 -8.17 -5.13 -18.15
N SER A 34 -6.88 -4.76 -18.08
CA SER A 34 -5.87 -5.25 -19.02
C SER A 34 -5.58 -6.72 -18.72
N ALA A 35 -6.35 -7.62 -19.32
CA ALA A 35 -6.11 -9.06 -19.26
C ALA A 35 -4.82 -9.37 -20.05
N LYS A 36 -3.68 -9.36 -19.35
CA LYS A 36 -2.36 -9.63 -19.92
C LYS A 36 -2.29 -11.10 -20.35
N THR A 37 -2.41 -11.36 -21.66
CA THR A 37 -2.25 -12.69 -22.24
C THR A 37 -0.86 -13.24 -21.91
N ILE A 38 -0.79 -14.20 -20.99
CA ILE A 38 0.47 -14.86 -20.63
C ILE A 38 0.84 -15.83 -21.76
N THR A 39 1.99 -15.61 -22.37
CA THR A 39 2.51 -16.48 -23.44
C THR A 39 3.31 -17.64 -22.84
N LEU A 40 3.42 -18.78 -23.53
CA LEU A 40 4.17 -19.95 -23.05
C LEU A 40 5.66 -19.66 -22.78
N SER A 41 6.23 -18.59 -23.36
CA SER A 41 7.56 -18.08 -23.02
C SER A 41 7.63 -17.44 -21.63
N GLN A 42 6.54 -16.87 -21.12
CA GLN A 42 6.45 -16.32 -19.75
C GLN A 42 6.24 -17.42 -18.70
N LEU A 43 5.61 -18.54 -19.06
CA LEU A 43 5.61 -19.77 -18.25
C LEU A 43 6.99 -20.44 -18.14
N ARG A 44 7.93 -20.06 -19.01
CA ARG A 44 9.33 -20.52 -18.96
C ARG A 44 10.19 -19.72 -17.96
N ASN A 45 9.66 -18.64 -17.38
CA ASN A 45 10.20 -17.99 -16.19
C ASN A 45 9.69 -18.69 -14.91
N GLN A 46 9.88 -20.01 -14.80
CA GLN A 46 10.09 -20.62 -13.49
C GLN A 46 11.46 -20.13 -13.00
N ASN A 47 11.47 -18.88 -12.50
CA ASN A 47 12.66 -18.19 -12.06
C ASN A 47 13.41 -19.05 -11.05
N ASN A 48 14.73 -19.10 -11.17
CA ASN A 48 15.65 -19.78 -10.25
C ASN A 48 15.12 -19.69 -8.80
N LEU A 49 14.85 -20.84 -8.17
CA LEU A 49 14.24 -20.92 -6.83
C LEU A 49 15.05 -20.10 -5.80
N ALA A 50 16.37 -20.02 -5.97
CA ALA A 50 17.26 -19.16 -5.19
C ALA A 50 16.84 -17.68 -5.17
N SER A 51 16.25 -17.17 -6.26
CA SER A 51 15.78 -15.78 -6.36
C SER A 51 14.54 -15.51 -5.50
N GLN A 52 13.75 -16.55 -5.19
CA GLN A 52 12.53 -16.46 -4.39
C GLN A 52 12.77 -16.77 -2.90
N LEU A 53 13.91 -17.38 -2.57
CA LEU A 53 14.28 -17.74 -1.19
C LEU A 53 15.18 -16.70 -0.52
N ILE A 54 15.13 -16.68 0.81
CA ILE A 54 16.22 -16.19 1.67
C ILE A 54 16.75 -17.40 2.44
N LEU A 55 18.08 -17.56 2.45
CA LEU A 55 18.79 -18.67 3.08
C LEU A 55 19.59 -18.13 4.28
N ASN A 56 19.61 -18.87 5.39
CA ASN A 56 20.41 -18.53 6.57
C ASN A 56 21.13 -19.78 7.10
N GLY A 57 22.22 -19.55 7.86
CA GLY A 57 23.02 -20.62 8.43
C GLY A 57 23.74 -21.45 7.37
N SER A 58 23.66 -22.77 7.50
CA SER A 58 24.29 -23.76 6.59
C SER A 58 23.51 -24.00 5.29
N SER A 59 22.34 -23.37 5.12
CA SER A 59 21.47 -23.63 3.97
C SER A 59 22.03 -23.14 2.65
N SER A 60 21.89 -23.99 1.63
CA SER A 60 22.30 -23.73 0.25
C SER A 60 21.22 -24.19 -0.73
N VAL A 61 21.27 -23.69 -1.97
CA VAL A 61 20.34 -24.08 -3.02
C VAL A 61 21.09 -24.35 -4.32
N ASN A 62 20.75 -25.45 -4.98
CA ASN A 62 21.25 -25.81 -6.30
C ASN A 62 20.06 -26.18 -7.20
N ASP A 63 19.78 -25.37 -8.20
CA ASP A 63 18.54 -25.39 -9.01
C ASP A 63 17.25 -25.44 -8.16
N LYS A 64 16.68 -26.64 -7.94
CA LYS A 64 15.48 -26.89 -7.13
C LYS A 64 15.77 -27.51 -5.76
N LEU A 65 17.00 -27.97 -5.55
CA LEU A 65 17.41 -28.69 -4.35
C LEU A 65 17.88 -27.69 -3.28
N ILE A 66 17.06 -27.50 -2.25
CA ILE A 66 17.43 -26.78 -1.05
C ILE A 66 18.09 -27.78 -0.11
N THR A 67 19.37 -27.60 0.19
CA THR A 67 20.08 -28.37 1.23
C THR A 67 20.11 -27.52 2.49
N LEU A 68 19.38 -27.95 3.53
CA LEU A 68 19.30 -27.22 4.79
C LEU A 68 20.53 -27.50 5.65
N THR A 69 20.91 -28.78 5.80
CA THR A 69 22.19 -29.23 6.38
C THR A 69 22.87 -30.25 5.47
N SER A 70 24.19 -30.29 5.55
CA SER A 70 25.04 -31.36 5.02
C SER A 70 25.27 -32.44 6.08
N ASP A 71 25.97 -33.54 5.74
CA ASP A 71 26.30 -34.58 6.72
C ASP A 71 27.50 -34.19 7.62
N ASN A 72 27.37 -33.09 8.33
CA ASN A 72 28.37 -32.57 9.26
C ASN A 72 27.69 -32.18 10.58
N SER A 73 28.43 -32.25 11.68
CA SER A 73 27.97 -31.85 13.01
C SER A 73 27.78 -30.33 13.14
N GLU A 74 26.95 -29.93 14.10
CA GLU A 74 26.76 -28.53 14.55
C GLU A 74 26.31 -27.54 13.46
N GLN A 75 25.42 -27.99 12.57
CA GLN A 75 24.80 -27.17 11.54
C GLN A 75 23.35 -26.85 11.85
N SER A 76 22.99 -25.57 11.81
CA SER A 76 21.60 -25.10 11.69
C SER A 76 21.42 -24.45 10.32
N GLY A 77 20.28 -24.69 9.67
CA GLY A 77 19.95 -24.12 8.38
C GLY A 77 18.48 -23.77 8.25
N THR A 78 18.18 -22.63 7.62
CA THR A 78 16.82 -22.23 7.26
C THR A 78 16.75 -21.68 5.84
N ALA A 79 15.64 -21.95 5.17
CA ALA A 79 15.28 -21.36 3.89
C ALA A 79 13.81 -20.91 3.93
N TYR A 80 13.49 -19.69 3.50
CA TYR A 80 12.10 -19.21 3.49
C TYR A 80 11.74 -18.47 2.21
N ILE A 81 10.48 -18.60 1.78
CA ILE A 81 9.95 -17.93 0.58
C ILE A 81 9.70 -16.46 0.91
N LYS A 82 10.21 -15.54 0.09
CA LYS A 82 10.13 -14.07 0.29
C LYS A 82 8.73 -13.47 0.36
N THR A 83 7.71 -14.20 -0.06
CA THR A 83 6.32 -13.73 -0.14
C THR A 83 5.47 -14.46 0.89
N PRO A 84 5.02 -13.79 1.98
CA PRO A 84 4.26 -14.42 3.04
C PRO A 84 2.87 -14.87 2.57
N ILE A 85 2.32 -15.87 3.27
CA ILE A 85 1.05 -16.54 3.02
C ILE A 85 -0.11 -15.77 3.69
N ASN A 86 -1.26 -15.73 3.01
CA ASN A 86 -2.54 -15.27 3.57
C ASN A 86 -3.47 -16.45 3.88
N PHE A 87 -3.43 -16.89 5.13
CA PHE A 87 -4.26 -17.96 5.71
C PHE A 87 -5.76 -17.63 5.85
N SER A 88 -6.23 -16.50 5.32
CA SER A 88 -7.67 -16.32 5.01
C SER A 88 -8.12 -17.25 3.87
N ASN A 89 -7.18 -17.82 3.12
CA ASN A 89 -7.39 -18.72 1.99
C ASN A 89 -6.79 -20.10 2.30
N ASP A 90 -7.27 -21.11 1.57
CA ASP A 90 -6.67 -22.44 1.59
C ASP A 90 -5.21 -22.42 1.10
N VAL A 91 -4.41 -23.35 1.61
CA VAL A 91 -2.99 -23.53 1.27
C VAL A 91 -2.74 -25.00 0.95
N SER A 92 -1.94 -25.27 -0.08
CA SER A 92 -1.40 -26.59 -0.39
C SER A 92 0.06 -26.46 -0.81
N LEU A 93 0.93 -27.27 -0.21
CA LEU A 93 2.34 -27.39 -0.51
C LEU A 93 2.61 -28.86 -0.84
N ASP A 94 3.18 -29.14 -2.01
CA ASP A 94 3.69 -30.45 -2.38
C ASP A 94 5.21 -30.39 -2.39
N LEU A 95 5.84 -31.19 -1.53
CA LEU A 95 7.25 -31.13 -1.20
C LEU A 95 7.84 -32.53 -1.26
N SER A 96 9.08 -32.62 -1.73
CA SER A 96 9.89 -33.83 -1.60
C SER A 96 11.00 -33.58 -0.58
N VAL A 97 11.08 -34.39 0.47
CA VAL A 97 12.07 -34.23 1.56
C VAL A 97 13.01 -35.42 1.68
N ASN A 98 14.29 -35.14 1.89
CA ASN A 98 15.31 -36.11 2.29
C ASN A 98 15.70 -35.81 3.75
N ILE A 99 15.52 -36.79 4.63
CA ILE A 99 15.87 -36.72 6.07
C ILE A 99 17.17 -37.47 6.41
N GLY A 100 17.91 -37.92 5.40
CA GLY A 100 19.22 -38.53 5.54
C GLY A 100 19.26 -40.06 5.41
N ASN A 101 20.37 -40.63 5.91
CA ASN A 101 20.70 -42.06 5.81
C ASN A 101 21.04 -42.71 7.17
N LYS A 102 20.91 -42.00 8.28
CA LYS A 102 21.26 -42.49 9.62
C LYS A 102 20.09 -42.32 10.60
N SER A 103 19.84 -43.32 11.45
CA SER A 103 18.96 -43.21 12.63
C SER A 103 19.76 -42.69 13.84
N GLN A 104 19.08 -42.30 14.92
CA GLN A 104 19.74 -41.81 16.14
C GLN A 104 20.74 -42.80 16.79
N GLN A 105 20.51 -44.11 16.66
CA GLN A 105 21.43 -45.16 17.11
C GLN A 105 22.67 -45.33 16.22
N HIS A 106 22.71 -44.62 15.10
CA HIS A 106 23.78 -44.61 14.10
C HIS A 106 24.20 -43.17 13.77
N ASP A 107 24.23 -42.29 14.78
CA ASP A 107 24.71 -40.90 14.69
C ASP A 107 23.86 -39.99 13.78
N GLY A 108 22.59 -40.35 13.54
CA GLY A 108 21.62 -39.54 12.79
C GLY A 108 20.86 -38.54 13.67
N GLY A 109 20.63 -37.33 13.16
CA GLY A 109 19.93 -36.24 13.86
C GLY A 109 20.06 -34.91 13.11
N ASP A 110 19.47 -33.82 13.59
CA ASP A 110 18.46 -33.77 14.65
C ASP A 110 17.06 -33.97 14.04
N GLY A 111 16.77 -33.26 12.96
CA GLY A 111 15.53 -33.36 12.21
C GLY A 111 15.23 -32.11 11.40
N MET A 112 14.10 -32.12 10.70
CA MET A 112 13.68 -30.99 9.86
C MET A 112 12.22 -30.59 10.11
N ALA A 113 11.91 -29.33 9.83
CA ALA A 113 10.57 -28.78 9.97
C ALA A 113 10.12 -28.00 8.73
N VAL A 114 8.80 -28.03 8.51
CA VAL A 114 8.07 -27.08 7.67
C VAL A 114 7.22 -26.23 8.62
N SER A 115 7.48 -24.93 8.69
CA SER A 115 6.86 -24.04 9.67
C SER A 115 6.39 -22.73 9.07
N PHE A 116 5.49 -22.07 9.80
CA PHE A 116 4.91 -20.80 9.46
C PHE A 116 5.29 -19.80 10.55
N VAL A 117 6.07 -18.78 10.16
CA VAL A 117 6.66 -17.80 11.08
C VAL A 117 6.03 -16.43 10.87
N PRO A 118 5.52 -15.75 11.91
CA PRO A 118 5.00 -14.39 11.81
C PRO A 118 6.02 -13.40 11.21
N ALA A 119 5.53 -12.44 10.45
CA ALA A 119 6.39 -11.52 9.69
C ALA A 119 7.35 -10.68 10.55
N ASP A 120 6.93 -10.25 11.73
CA ASP A 120 7.76 -9.53 12.71
C ASP A 120 8.87 -10.40 13.34
N GLN A 121 8.74 -11.71 13.24
CA GLN A 121 9.72 -12.70 13.72
C GLN A 121 10.70 -13.16 12.63
N ILE A 122 10.41 -12.99 11.32
CA ILE A 122 11.14 -13.67 10.23
C ILE A 122 12.65 -13.36 10.18
N LYS A 123 13.06 -12.17 10.65
CA LYS A 123 14.47 -11.76 10.71
C LYS A 123 15.26 -12.41 11.85
N LYS A 124 14.59 -13.17 12.72
CA LYS A 124 15.15 -13.86 13.89
C LYS A 124 15.22 -15.38 13.71
N VAL A 125 14.95 -15.93 12.52
CA VAL A 125 15.15 -17.37 12.28
C VAL A 125 16.64 -17.75 12.40
N ASN A 126 16.93 -19.04 12.59
CA ASN A 126 18.28 -19.60 12.61
C ASN A 126 19.17 -19.07 13.75
N GLN A 127 18.61 -18.89 14.95
CA GLN A 127 19.35 -18.41 16.14
C GLN A 127 19.69 -19.52 17.14
N LYS A 128 19.02 -20.67 17.07
CA LYS A 128 19.22 -21.84 17.93
C LYS A 128 19.34 -23.13 17.11
N ASN A 129 20.13 -24.09 17.59
CA ASN A 129 20.37 -25.37 16.93
C ASN A 129 19.64 -26.51 17.69
N GLY A 130 20.01 -27.78 17.45
CA GLY A 130 19.51 -28.93 18.19
C GLY A 130 18.01 -29.17 17.96
N GLY A 131 17.32 -29.72 18.97
CA GLY A 131 15.88 -30.03 18.93
C GLY A 131 14.94 -28.85 18.66
N SER A 132 15.43 -27.61 18.63
CA SER A 132 14.66 -26.44 18.18
C SER A 132 14.66 -26.24 16.65
N LEU A 133 15.48 -27.01 15.91
CA LEU A 133 15.53 -27.04 14.45
C LEU A 133 15.71 -25.67 13.77
N GLY A 134 16.45 -24.72 14.37
CA GLY A 134 16.60 -23.36 13.82
C GLY A 134 15.52 -22.35 14.27
N LEU A 135 14.55 -22.77 15.08
CA LEU A 135 13.31 -22.03 15.35
C LEU A 135 13.12 -21.59 16.82
N GLY A 136 13.97 -22.06 17.74
CA GLY A 136 13.86 -21.73 19.16
C GLY A 136 14.03 -20.23 19.44
N GLY A 137 13.20 -19.69 20.34
CA GLY A 137 13.11 -18.27 20.67
C GLY A 137 12.13 -17.47 19.79
N LEU A 138 11.44 -18.11 18.84
CA LEU A 138 10.43 -17.46 17.99
C LEU A 138 9.03 -17.71 18.53
N SER A 139 8.37 -16.67 19.07
CA SER A 139 6.98 -16.76 19.54
C SER A 139 5.96 -16.85 18.39
N ASN A 140 4.88 -17.57 18.62
CA ASN A 140 3.67 -17.72 17.80
C ASN A 140 3.94 -18.31 16.41
N ILE A 141 4.92 -19.21 16.33
CA ILE A 141 5.11 -20.06 15.15
C ILE A 141 4.29 -21.34 15.30
N PHE A 142 3.93 -21.94 14.17
CA PHE A 142 3.28 -23.23 14.09
C PHE A 142 3.91 -24.03 12.94
N GLY A 143 4.04 -25.34 13.07
CA GLY A 143 4.62 -26.15 12.02
C GLY A 143 4.47 -27.65 12.23
N PHE A 144 5.15 -28.40 11.36
CA PHE A 144 5.28 -29.85 11.43
C PHE A 144 6.75 -30.22 11.40
N LYS A 145 7.21 -31.05 12.35
CA LYS A 145 8.57 -31.59 12.40
C LYS A 145 8.58 -33.07 12.03
N ILE A 146 9.61 -33.47 11.28
CA ILE A 146 10.06 -34.85 11.14
C ILE A 146 11.31 -34.96 12.00
N ASP A 147 11.14 -35.51 13.18
CA ASP A 147 12.17 -35.60 14.20
C ASP A 147 12.92 -36.93 14.08
N THR A 148 14.25 -36.86 14.09
CA THR A 148 15.14 -38.01 13.93
C THR A 148 16.01 -38.28 15.16
N TYR A 149 15.89 -37.49 16.23
CA TYR A 149 16.75 -37.58 17.40
C TYR A 149 16.00 -37.23 18.70
N PHE A 150 15.70 -38.23 19.52
CA PHE A 150 14.86 -38.06 20.71
C PHE A 150 15.56 -37.26 21.82
N ASN A 151 15.02 -36.06 22.11
CA ASN A 151 15.47 -35.18 23.17
C ASN A 151 14.80 -35.50 24.51
N ARG A 152 15.51 -36.19 25.42
CA ARG A 152 14.99 -36.49 26.76
C ARG A 152 14.98 -35.26 27.68
N PHE A 153 15.85 -34.29 27.43
CA PHE A 153 16.00 -33.10 28.26
C PHE A 153 15.68 -31.84 27.44
N PRO A 154 14.94 -30.86 28.01
CA PRO A 154 14.64 -29.59 27.34
C PRO A 154 15.86 -28.66 27.33
N GLU A 155 15.83 -27.64 26.47
CA GLU A 155 16.74 -26.49 26.52
C GLU A 155 15.93 -25.20 26.72
N GLU A 156 16.29 -24.42 27.75
CA GLU A 156 15.52 -23.26 28.19
C GLU A 156 15.35 -22.19 27.09
N GLY A 157 14.11 -21.76 26.88
CA GLY A 157 13.77 -20.82 25.79
C GLY A 157 14.04 -21.37 24.39
N SER A 158 14.12 -22.70 24.21
CA SER A 158 14.50 -23.35 22.95
C SER A 158 13.48 -24.40 22.53
N PHE A 159 13.39 -25.51 23.28
CA PHE A 159 12.51 -26.65 22.99
C PHE A 159 12.24 -27.45 24.29
N GLU A 160 11.06 -28.07 24.36
CA GLU A 160 10.74 -29.03 25.42
C GLU A 160 11.26 -30.43 25.12
N ALA A 161 11.35 -31.27 26.16
CA ALA A 161 11.67 -32.69 25.97
C ALA A 161 10.60 -33.39 25.13
N ASP A 162 11.03 -34.30 24.26
CA ASP A 162 10.12 -35.02 23.37
C ASP A 162 9.18 -35.98 24.14
N PRO A 163 8.03 -36.31 23.54
CA PRO A 163 7.04 -37.18 24.18
C PRO A 163 7.62 -38.55 24.51
N VAL A 164 7.56 -38.94 25.79
CA VAL A 164 8.17 -40.17 26.34
C VAL A 164 7.65 -41.49 25.74
N GLN A 165 6.64 -41.43 24.87
CA GLN A 165 6.19 -42.56 24.06
C GLN A 165 7.18 -42.92 22.94
N PHE A 166 8.06 -41.99 22.55
CA PHE A 166 9.06 -42.21 21.50
C PHE A 166 10.43 -42.63 22.06
N GLY A 167 10.73 -42.40 23.33
CA GLY A 167 12.02 -42.72 23.92
C GLY A 167 12.07 -42.50 25.43
N HIS A 168 13.15 -42.94 26.07
CA HIS A 168 13.30 -42.91 27.53
C HIS A 168 14.63 -42.29 27.98
N ARG A 169 15.64 -42.22 27.11
CA ARG A 169 16.97 -41.64 27.34
C ARG A 169 17.37 -40.80 26.13
N GLN A 170 18.29 -39.87 26.33
CA GLN A 170 18.79 -39.00 25.25
C GLN A 170 19.30 -39.83 24.06
N GLY A 171 18.71 -39.65 22.88
CA GLY A 171 19.08 -40.36 21.65
C GLY A 171 18.75 -41.87 21.58
N ASP A 172 17.89 -42.41 22.46
CA ASP A 172 17.52 -43.84 22.46
C ASP A 172 16.19 -44.17 21.77
N GLY A 173 15.51 -43.16 21.22
CA GLY A 173 14.12 -43.27 20.80
C GLY A 173 13.88 -43.76 19.37
N GLN A 174 12.63 -43.61 18.94
CA GLN A 174 12.15 -43.80 17.59
C GLN A 174 11.91 -42.44 16.93
N SER A 175 12.30 -42.28 15.67
CA SER A 175 11.99 -41.10 14.86
C SER A 175 10.48 -40.94 14.64
N PHE A 176 9.98 -39.71 14.64
CA PHE A 176 8.54 -39.45 14.63
C PHE A 176 8.16 -38.18 13.85
N GLY A 177 6.91 -38.12 13.42
CA GLY A 177 6.30 -36.92 12.86
C GLY A 177 5.33 -36.32 13.87
N ALA A 178 5.35 -34.99 14.01
CA ALA A 178 4.42 -34.27 14.88
C ALA A 178 4.21 -32.83 14.43
N PHE A 179 3.03 -32.30 14.73
CA PHE A 179 2.83 -30.85 14.76
C PHE A 179 3.52 -30.24 15.99
N PHE A 180 3.86 -28.96 15.89
CA PHE A 180 4.39 -28.17 17.00
C PHE A 180 3.89 -26.73 16.95
N ASP A 181 3.88 -26.08 18.10
CA ASP A 181 3.76 -24.63 18.22
C ASP A 181 4.83 -24.07 19.18
N SER A 182 4.88 -22.75 19.32
CA SER A 182 5.80 -22.09 20.26
C SER A 182 5.16 -21.09 21.23
N GLN A 183 3.85 -20.88 21.09
CA GLN A 183 3.03 -19.95 21.88
C GLN A 183 3.72 -18.58 22.09
N ASN A 184 3.48 -17.89 23.18
CA ASN A 184 4.12 -16.60 23.41
C ASN A 184 5.59 -16.73 23.86
N GLU A 185 6.00 -17.88 24.38
CA GLU A 185 7.30 -18.09 25.04
C GLU A 185 8.45 -18.36 24.06
N GLY A 186 8.14 -18.85 22.86
CA GLY A 186 9.15 -19.17 21.83
C GLY A 186 9.89 -20.49 22.06
N VAL A 187 9.46 -21.30 23.02
CA VAL A 187 9.93 -22.67 23.22
C VAL A 187 9.19 -23.58 22.24
N ILE A 188 9.87 -24.49 21.53
CA ILE A 188 9.19 -25.45 20.65
C ILE A 188 8.49 -26.53 21.49
N HIS A 189 7.16 -26.61 21.37
CA HIS A 189 6.29 -27.57 22.05
C HIS A 189 5.77 -28.62 21.06
N THR A 190 6.08 -29.90 21.29
CA THR A 190 5.56 -31.00 20.47
C THR A 190 4.08 -31.27 20.82
N ILE A 191 3.18 -31.18 19.83
CA ILE A 191 1.74 -31.43 20.02
C ILE A 191 1.51 -32.95 19.96
N THR A 192 1.16 -33.54 21.09
CA THR A 192 1.20 -35.00 21.31
C THR A 192 0.05 -35.79 20.68
N ASP A 193 -1.14 -35.20 20.57
CA ASP A 193 -2.40 -35.93 20.31
C ASP A 193 -2.37 -36.77 19.02
N GLU A 194 -1.66 -36.29 18.00
CA GLU A 194 -1.53 -36.90 16.67
C GLU A 194 -0.07 -37.26 16.35
N ALA A 195 0.86 -37.14 17.32
CA ALA A 195 2.26 -37.48 17.12
C ALA A 195 2.43 -39.00 16.99
N GLN A 196 3.15 -39.46 15.96
CA GLN A 196 3.27 -40.89 15.62
C GLN A 196 4.62 -41.21 14.97
N PRO A 197 5.14 -42.44 15.14
CA PRO A 197 6.45 -42.83 14.63
C PRO A 197 6.47 -42.95 13.09
N ILE A 198 7.63 -42.78 12.47
CA ILE A 198 7.81 -42.88 11.00
C ILE A 198 8.58 -44.14 10.57
N ASP A 199 8.59 -44.41 9.26
CA ASP A 199 9.39 -45.48 8.67
C ASP A 199 10.90 -45.12 8.62
N GLU A 200 11.66 -45.65 9.58
CA GLU A 200 13.11 -45.49 9.77
C GLU A 200 14.00 -46.17 8.70
N LYS A 201 13.46 -46.43 7.50
CA LYS A 201 14.27 -46.72 6.32
C LYS A 201 14.94 -45.43 5.83
N PHE A 202 16.07 -45.12 6.44
CA PHE A 202 16.98 -44.03 6.07
C PHE A 202 17.96 -44.49 4.98
N ASN A 203 18.02 -43.77 3.86
CA ASN A 203 18.83 -44.14 2.70
C ASN A 203 19.09 -42.98 1.72
N ASN A 204 18.97 -41.73 2.16
CA ASN A 204 19.03 -40.52 1.34
C ASN A 204 17.97 -40.43 0.21
N GLN A 205 16.91 -41.25 0.23
CA GLN A 205 15.81 -41.10 -0.74
C GLN A 205 14.84 -40.00 -0.33
N PHE A 206 14.43 -39.23 -1.33
CA PHE A 206 13.33 -38.28 -1.19
C PHE A 206 12.00 -39.02 -0.98
N LYS A 207 11.25 -38.59 0.04
CA LYS A 207 9.88 -39.03 0.36
C LYS A 207 8.94 -37.82 0.23
N SER A 208 7.72 -38.05 -0.24
CA SER A 208 6.72 -36.98 -0.37
C SER A 208 6.26 -36.48 1.00
N LEU A 209 6.12 -35.16 1.12
CA LEU A 209 5.58 -34.41 2.25
C LEU A 209 4.58 -33.37 1.72
N ILE A 210 3.29 -33.67 1.83
CA ILE A 210 2.20 -32.76 1.44
C ILE A 210 1.71 -32.03 2.69
N VAL A 211 1.65 -30.70 2.65
CA VAL A 211 1.10 -29.86 3.72
C VAL A 211 -0.09 -29.10 3.17
N SER A 212 -1.27 -29.30 3.76
CA SER A 212 -2.51 -28.63 3.36
C SER A 212 -3.16 -27.91 4.54
N TYR A 213 -3.87 -26.82 4.26
CA TYR A 213 -4.66 -26.05 5.23
C TYR A 213 -5.98 -25.62 4.60
N ASN A 214 -7.06 -25.79 5.36
CA ASN A 214 -8.39 -25.28 5.02
C ASN A 214 -8.76 -24.08 5.89
N SER A 215 -9.03 -22.92 5.27
CA SER A 215 -9.30 -21.66 5.99
C SER A 215 -10.70 -21.57 6.59
N GLN A 216 -11.64 -22.40 6.13
CA GLN A 216 -12.99 -22.47 6.69
C GLN A 216 -13.00 -23.22 8.03
N SER A 217 -12.28 -24.34 8.13
CA SER A 217 -12.22 -25.18 9.34
C SER A 217 -11.02 -24.89 10.26
N SER A 218 -10.10 -24.02 9.86
CA SER A 218 -8.78 -23.78 10.50
C SER A 218 -7.98 -25.07 10.71
N ALA A 219 -8.07 -26.01 9.77
CA ALA A 219 -7.46 -27.35 9.91
C ALA A 219 -6.30 -27.55 8.95
N PHE A 220 -5.18 -28.03 9.47
CA PHE A 220 -4.06 -28.57 8.72
C PHE A 220 -4.21 -30.08 8.54
N THR A 221 -3.72 -30.58 7.41
CA THR A 221 -3.45 -32.00 7.19
C THR A 221 -2.09 -32.15 6.53
N VAL A 222 -1.23 -32.93 7.17
CA VAL A 222 0.10 -33.27 6.66
C VAL A 222 0.12 -34.74 6.26
N THR A 223 0.65 -35.04 5.08
CA THR A 223 0.89 -36.41 4.64
C THR A 223 2.37 -36.59 4.36
N TYR A 224 3.04 -37.45 5.11
CA TYR A 224 4.44 -37.83 4.89
C TYR A 224 4.54 -39.31 4.56
N ASN A 225 5.09 -39.66 3.39
CA ASN A 225 5.29 -41.06 2.98
C ASN A 225 4.02 -41.95 3.13
N ASN A 226 2.84 -41.42 2.78
CA ASN A 226 1.49 -42.01 2.92
C ASN A 226 0.94 -42.12 4.36
N GLN A 227 1.68 -41.72 5.38
CA GLN A 227 1.18 -41.55 6.74
C GLN A 227 0.57 -40.14 6.88
N VAL A 228 -0.50 -39.99 7.66
CA VAL A 228 -1.32 -38.77 7.71
C VAL A 228 -1.46 -38.28 9.13
N TRP A 229 -1.31 -36.97 9.32
CA TRP A 229 -1.51 -36.23 10.57
C TRP A 229 -2.55 -35.14 10.36
N HIS A 230 -3.43 -34.92 11.35
CA HIS A 230 -4.37 -33.81 11.36
C HIS A 230 -4.07 -32.85 12.50
N TYR A 231 -4.35 -31.56 12.31
CA TYR A 231 -4.35 -30.58 13.40
C TYR A 231 -5.41 -29.53 13.15
N LYS A 232 -6.14 -29.12 14.18
CA LYS A 232 -7.13 -28.06 14.10
C LYS A 232 -6.74 -26.91 15.02
N SER A 233 -6.37 -25.79 14.41
CA SER A 233 -6.03 -24.59 15.17
C SER A 233 -7.27 -24.02 15.84
N MET A 234 -7.16 -23.73 17.14
CA MET A 234 -8.18 -23.01 17.91
C MET A 234 -8.16 -21.50 17.62
N GLN A 235 -7.14 -21.00 16.92
CA GLN A 235 -6.99 -19.59 16.56
C GLN A 235 -6.97 -19.41 15.03
N LYS A 236 -7.46 -18.27 14.54
CA LYS A 236 -7.31 -17.88 13.14
C LYS A 236 -6.01 -17.12 12.94
N PHE A 237 -5.23 -17.53 11.94
CA PHE A 237 -4.03 -16.83 11.50
C PHE A 237 -4.43 -15.57 10.71
N GLN A 238 -4.26 -14.40 11.32
CA GLN A 238 -4.77 -13.11 10.80
C GLN A 238 -3.69 -12.24 10.12
N GLY A 239 -2.41 -12.50 10.38
CA GLY A 239 -1.29 -11.73 9.84
C GLY A 239 -0.52 -12.44 8.72
N PRO A 240 0.41 -11.74 8.04
CA PRO A 240 1.35 -12.35 7.12
C PRO A 240 2.26 -13.35 7.84
N MET A 241 2.33 -14.58 7.33
CA MET A 241 3.23 -15.63 7.83
C MET A 241 4.12 -16.16 6.71
N TYR A 242 5.41 -16.24 6.96
CA TYR A 242 6.38 -16.78 6.01
C TYR A 242 6.44 -18.30 6.13
N LEU A 243 6.46 -18.99 4.98
CA LEU A 243 6.79 -20.42 4.92
C LEU A 243 8.31 -20.58 5.08
N VAL A 244 8.70 -21.26 6.16
CA VAL A 244 10.09 -21.53 6.53
C VAL A 244 10.32 -23.04 6.52
N PHE A 245 11.39 -23.46 5.85
CA PHE A 245 11.96 -24.78 5.97
C PHE A 245 13.19 -24.69 6.86
N SER A 246 13.34 -25.60 7.82
CA SER A 246 14.46 -25.56 8.74
C SER A 246 14.96 -26.95 9.10
N ALA A 247 16.25 -27.07 9.43
CA ALA A 247 16.86 -28.30 9.90
C ALA A 247 18.05 -28.01 10.81
N ALA A 248 18.38 -28.98 11.67
CA ALA A 248 19.49 -28.92 12.60
C ALA A 248 20.27 -30.23 12.65
N THR A 249 21.52 -30.14 13.11
CA THR A 249 22.42 -31.25 13.44
C THR A 249 23.26 -30.87 14.65
N GLY A 250 23.44 -31.79 15.60
CA GLY A 250 24.38 -31.68 16.72
C GLY A 250 25.60 -32.57 16.47
N ILE A 251 25.99 -33.36 17.48
CA ILE A 251 26.91 -34.50 17.30
C ILE A 251 26.30 -35.54 16.36
N ASN A 252 24.99 -35.78 16.51
CA ASN A 252 24.17 -36.54 15.58
C ASN A 252 23.82 -35.66 14.37
N HIS A 253 24.01 -36.16 13.15
CA HIS A 253 23.86 -35.38 11.93
C HIS A 253 23.32 -36.19 10.74
N ASN A 254 22.65 -35.52 9.80
CA ASN A 254 22.17 -36.08 8.54
C ASN A 254 22.26 -35.03 7.41
N VAL A 255 22.33 -35.49 6.16
CA VAL A 255 22.00 -34.65 5.00
C VAL A 255 20.50 -34.39 5.02
N GLN A 256 20.08 -33.12 5.10
CA GLN A 256 18.68 -32.76 5.22
C GLN A 256 18.30 -31.75 4.14
N GLN A 257 17.36 -32.14 3.28
CA GLN A 257 17.09 -31.45 2.02
C GLN A 257 15.62 -31.45 1.68
N ILE A 258 15.22 -30.45 0.90
CA ILE A 258 13.86 -30.27 0.43
C ILE A 258 13.86 -29.78 -1.02
N MET A 259 12.92 -30.28 -1.80
CA MET A 259 12.50 -29.73 -3.08
C MET A 259 11.05 -29.28 -2.96
N ILE A 260 10.75 -28.15 -3.59
CA ILE A 260 9.38 -27.64 -3.71
C ILE A 260 8.86 -28.10 -5.07
N ASP A 261 7.90 -29.01 -5.06
CA ASP A 261 7.34 -29.60 -6.28
C ASP A 261 6.17 -28.77 -6.80
N ASP A 262 5.23 -28.38 -5.92
CA ASP A 262 4.19 -27.38 -6.23
C ASP A 262 3.79 -26.56 -4.99
N THR A 263 3.28 -25.35 -5.20
CA THR A 263 2.69 -24.51 -4.14
C THR A 263 1.45 -23.79 -4.64
N ASN A 264 0.31 -24.03 -3.99
CA ASN A 264 -0.93 -23.30 -4.19
C ASN A 264 -1.29 -22.55 -2.91
N TYR A 265 -1.00 -21.26 -2.87
CA TYR A 265 -1.39 -20.35 -1.79
C TYR A 265 -1.70 -18.95 -2.32
N LYS A 266 -2.39 -18.13 -1.52
CA LYS A 266 -2.52 -16.70 -1.80
C LYS A 266 -1.46 -15.91 -1.03
N PRO A 267 -0.62 -15.11 -1.70
CA PRO A 267 0.20 -14.12 -1.04
C PRO A 267 -0.59 -13.20 -0.11
N PHE A 268 0.05 -12.73 0.95
CA PHE A 268 -0.44 -11.61 1.73
C PHE A 268 -0.13 -10.30 1.00
N THR A 269 -1.13 -9.44 0.90
CA THR A 269 -1.05 -8.14 0.21
C THR A 269 -1.15 -7.00 1.18
N SER A 270 -0.41 -5.92 0.92
CA SER A 270 -0.63 -4.62 1.56
C SER A 270 -0.89 -3.56 0.50
N SER A 271 -1.07 -2.31 0.93
CA SER A 271 -1.43 -1.24 0.04
C SER A 271 -0.70 0.09 0.29
N VAL A 272 -0.65 0.87 -0.77
CA VAL A 272 -0.12 2.23 -0.81
C VAL A 272 -1.28 3.15 -1.20
N THR A 273 -1.68 4.03 -0.28
CA THR A 273 -2.70 5.06 -0.56
C THR A 273 -2.01 6.34 -1.01
N VAL A 274 -2.39 6.85 -2.17
CA VAL A 274 -1.82 8.06 -2.77
C VAL A 274 -2.81 9.20 -2.60
N ASN A 275 -2.38 10.25 -1.91
CA ASN A 275 -3.17 11.44 -1.63
C ASN A 275 -2.62 12.65 -2.40
N TYR A 276 -3.53 13.53 -2.83
CA TYR A 276 -3.21 14.73 -3.60
C TYR A 276 -3.70 15.96 -2.84
N PHE A 277 -2.77 16.76 -2.31
CA PHE A 277 -3.05 17.90 -1.46
C PHE A 277 -2.55 19.22 -2.07
N ASP A 278 -3.23 20.32 -1.78
CA ASP A 278 -2.65 21.65 -1.96
C ASP A 278 -1.65 22.01 -0.83
N ASN A 279 -0.98 23.16 -0.96
CA ASN A 279 -0.09 23.73 0.05
C ASN A 279 -0.76 24.04 1.42
N ARG A 280 -2.10 24.00 1.49
CA ARG A 280 -2.92 24.17 2.70
C ARG A 280 -3.43 22.85 3.27
N LYS A 281 -3.04 21.71 2.68
CA LYS A 281 -3.50 20.34 3.00
C LYS A 281 -4.98 20.06 2.69
N ASN A 282 -5.61 20.84 1.82
CA ASN A 282 -6.92 20.49 1.29
C ASN A 282 -6.76 19.42 0.21
N MET A 283 -7.62 18.39 0.22
CA MET A 283 -7.62 17.36 -0.81
C MET A 283 -8.11 17.93 -2.15
N ILE A 284 -7.29 17.85 -3.19
CA ILE A 284 -7.61 18.41 -4.52
C ILE A 284 -8.08 17.35 -5.53
N LEU A 285 -7.71 16.09 -5.34
CA LEU A 285 -8.29 14.92 -6.03
C LEU A 285 -8.58 13.80 -5.00
N PRO A 286 -9.55 12.92 -5.24
CA PRO A 286 -9.74 11.71 -4.43
C PRO A 286 -8.46 10.86 -4.36
N SER A 287 -8.24 10.20 -3.24
CA SER A 287 -7.09 9.31 -3.04
C SER A 287 -7.18 8.05 -3.91
N THR A 288 -6.03 7.58 -4.39
CA THR A 288 -5.91 6.35 -5.19
C THR A 288 -5.25 5.25 -4.36
N LYS A 289 -5.89 4.07 -4.25
CA LYS A 289 -5.34 2.92 -3.52
C LYS A 289 -4.68 1.92 -4.48
N PHE A 290 -3.39 1.62 -4.26
CA PHE A 290 -2.64 0.60 -4.96
C PHE A 290 -2.41 -0.59 -4.03
N THR A 291 -2.56 -1.83 -4.51
CA THR A 291 -2.38 -3.05 -3.72
C THR A 291 -1.41 -3.98 -4.45
N GLY A 292 -0.53 -4.63 -3.69
CA GLY A 292 0.44 -5.61 -4.20
C GLY A 292 0.87 -6.59 -3.12
N ASN A 293 1.58 -7.64 -3.51
CA ASN A 293 2.06 -8.65 -2.58
C ASN A 293 3.22 -8.09 -1.74
N ILE A 294 3.32 -8.49 -0.46
CA ILE A 294 4.45 -8.08 0.38
C ILE A 294 5.77 -8.47 -0.27
N GLY A 295 6.70 -7.52 -0.36
CA GLY A 295 7.99 -7.65 -1.04
C GLY A 295 8.00 -7.23 -2.52
N GLU A 296 6.84 -7.03 -3.17
CA GLU A 296 6.80 -6.52 -4.54
C GLU A 296 7.18 -5.04 -4.60
N THR A 297 7.90 -4.65 -5.65
CA THR A 297 8.25 -3.25 -5.91
C THR A 297 7.09 -2.49 -6.55
N TYR A 298 6.90 -1.23 -6.14
CA TYR A 298 5.97 -0.31 -6.80
C TYR A 298 6.69 0.94 -7.31
N LYS A 299 6.12 1.55 -8.34
CA LYS A 299 6.47 2.91 -8.80
C LYS A 299 5.19 3.66 -9.16
N ILE A 300 5.00 4.80 -8.53
CA ILE A 300 3.83 5.66 -8.63
C ILE A 300 4.34 7.02 -9.12
N ASN A 301 3.92 7.41 -10.32
CA ASN A 301 4.24 8.74 -10.86
C ASN A 301 3.25 9.77 -10.31
N GLU A 302 3.65 11.05 -10.33
CA GLU A 302 2.78 12.17 -10.01
C GLU A 302 1.62 12.31 -11.02
N GLU A 303 0.47 12.77 -10.54
CA GLU A 303 -0.69 13.09 -11.40
C GLU A 303 -0.59 14.53 -11.91
N LYS A 304 -1.03 14.79 -13.15
CA LYS A 304 -1.12 16.17 -13.69
C LYS A 304 -2.50 16.73 -13.40
N ILE A 305 -2.56 17.77 -12.57
CA ILE A 305 -3.82 18.34 -12.07
C ILE A 305 -3.99 19.75 -12.66
N PRO A 306 -4.98 20.00 -13.54
CA PRO A 306 -5.16 21.30 -14.18
C PRO A 306 -5.32 22.44 -13.17
N GLY A 307 -4.58 23.53 -13.36
CA GLY A 307 -4.53 24.65 -12.41
C GLY A 307 -3.63 24.42 -11.20
N TYR A 308 -2.79 23.37 -11.20
CA TYR A 308 -1.86 23.08 -10.12
C TYR A 308 -0.50 22.61 -10.65
N VAL A 309 0.58 23.01 -9.98
CA VAL A 309 1.96 22.58 -10.25
C VAL A 309 2.46 21.79 -9.05
N LEU A 310 3.15 20.67 -9.28
CA LEU A 310 3.75 19.89 -8.21
C LEU A 310 4.78 20.74 -7.44
N SER A 311 4.57 20.92 -6.14
CA SER A 311 5.44 21.77 -5.30
C SER A 311 6.68 21.03 -4.80
N ASN A 312 6.58 19.71 -4.60
CA ASN A 312 7.71 18.84 -4.27
C ASN A 312 7.36 17.41 -4.65
N THR A 313 8.34 16.64 -5.12
CA THR A 313 8.18 15.19 -5.32
C THR A 313 8.08 14.49 -3.98
N SER A 314 7.10 13.60 -3.81
CA SER A 314 7.00 12.81 -2.57
C SER A 314 8.22 11.91 -2.44
N GLN A 315 8.84 11.91 -1.25
CA GLN A 315 9.67 10.77 -0.86
C GLN A 315 8.79 9.51 -0.92
N ASN A 316 9.36 8.39 -1.37
CA ASN A 316 8.68 7.09 -1.55
C ASN A 316 7.74 6.93 -2.77
N SER A 317 7.87 7.76 -3.82
CA SER A 317 7.21 7.52 -5.13
C SER A 317 7.61 6.21 -5.82
N SER A 318 8.65 5.54 -5.32
CA SER A 318 8.93 4.13 -5.56
C SER A 318 9.39 3.48 -4.26
N GLY A 319 9.16 2.17 -4.13
CA GLY A 319 9.44 1.41 -2.92
C GLY A 319 9.03 -0.05 -3.05
N VAL A 320 8.79 -0.71 -1.93
CA VAL A 320 8.22 -2.06 -1.85
C VAL A 320 6.97 -2.06 -0.98
N PHE A 321 6.02 -2.94 -1.28
CA PHE A 321 4.88 -3.23 -0.41
C PHE A 321 5.41 -3.90 0.88
N ASN A 322 5.25 -3.22 2.01
CA ASN A 322 5.69 -3.68 3.33
C ASN A 322 4.58 -4.47 4.05
N GLU A 323 4.86 -4.98 5.24
CA GLU A 323 3.91 -5.73 6.07
C GLU A 323 2.71 -4.90 6.58
N THR A 324 2.79 -3.57 6.47
CA THR A 324 1.70 -2.63 6.79
C THR A 324 1.29 -1.81 5.58
N ASP A 325 0.03 -1.39 5.56
CA ASP A 325 -0.44 -0.33 4.67
C ASP A 325 0.38 0.96 4.88
N SER A 326 0.52 1.76 3.81
CA SER A 326 1.35 2.96 3.79
C SER A 326 0.74 4.06 2.92
N GLU A 327 1.26 5.29 3.02
CA GLU A 327 0.74 6.44 2.29
C GLU A 327 1.84 7.24 1.56
N ILE A 328 1.47 7.81 0.40
CA ILE A 328 2.28 8.75 -0.39
C ILE A 328 1.48 10.04 -0.55
N ASN A 329 2.09 11.17 -0.21
CA ASN A 329 1.43 12.48 -0.23
C ASN A 329 2.10 13.38 -1.27
N PHE A 330 1.42 13.63 -2.39
CA PHE A 330 1.84 14.62 -3.38
C PHE A 330 1.26 16.00 -3.02
N TYR A 331 2.13 17.01 -2.95
CA TYR A 331 1.76 18.38 -2.61
C TYR A 331 1.89 19.30 -3.81
N TYR A 332 0.85 20.08 -4.06
CA TYR A 332 0.74 20.95 -5.22
C TYR A 332 0.54 22.42 -4.82
N GLN A 333 1.16 23.31 -5.57
CA GLN A 333 0.93 24.75 -5.52
C GLN A 333 -0.14 25.10 -6.58
N PRO A 334 -1.23 25.80 -6.24
CA PRO A 334 -2.17 26.29 -7.25
C PRO A 334 -1.48 27.27 -8.20
N ILE A 335 -1.81 27.19 -9.50
CA ILE A 335 -1.38 28.14 -10.51
C ILE A 335 -2.04 29.48 -10.22
N ARG A 336 -1.25 30.55 -10.30
CA ARG A 336 -1.70 31.93 -10.24
C ARG A 336 -2.09 32.42 -11.63
N HIS A 337 -3.30 32.96 -11.75
CA HIS A 337 -3.92 33.39 -13.01
C HIS A 337 -4.15 34.90 -13.05
N HIS A 338 -4.44 35.44 -14.24
CA HIS A 338 -4.90 36.81 -14.41
C HIS A 338 -6.35 36.87 -14.89
N VAL A 339 -7.13 37.78 -14.30
CA VAL A 339 -8.51 38.08 -14.72
C VAL A 339 -8.53 39.51 -15.25
N ILE A 340 -8.89 39.68 -16.52
CA ILE A 340 -8.71 40.92 -17.28
C ILE A 340 -10.08 41.43 -17.73
N VAL A 341 -10.50 42.58 -17.17
CA VAL A 341 -11.75 43.25 -17.55
C VAL A 341 -11.42 44.42 -18.48
N ASN A 342 -11.83 44.32 -19.75
CA ASN A 342 -11.60 45.33 -20.77
C ASN A 342 -12.83 46.21 -20.95
N PHE A 343 -12.70 47.52 -20.74
CA PHE A 343 -13.71 48.52 -21.09
C PHE A 343 -13.45 49.00 -22.52
N ARG A 344 -14.39 48.75 -23.43
CA ARG A 344 -14.20 48.86 -24.89
C ARG A 344 -15.19 49.85 -25.50
N TYR A 345 -14.73 50.61 -26.48
CA TYR A 345 -15.54 51.53 -27.29
C TYR A 345 -15.00 51.51 -28.72
N ASN A 346 -15.88 51.32 -29.71
CA ASN A 346 -15.50 51.19 -31.13
C ASN A 346 -14.28 50.26 -31.34
N ASN A 347 -14.38 49.03 -30.81
CA ASN A 347 -13.34 47.99 -30.76
C ASN A 347 -12.00 48.35 -30.05
N SER A 348 -11.86 49.57 -29.54
CA SER A 348 -10.67 50.04 -28.82
C SER A 348 -10.82 49.87 -27.31
N ILE A 349 -9.78 49.40 -26.63
CA ILE A 349 -9.79 49.31 -25.15
C ILE A 349 -9.51 50.70 -24.58
N LEU A 350 -10.50 51.31 -23.94
CA LEU A 350 -10.37 52.60 -23.25
C LEU A 350 -9.71 52.45 -21.88
N ARG A 351 -9.99 51.34 -21.18
CA ARG A 351 -9.44 51.02 -19.86
C ARG A 351 -9.40 49.51 -19.66
N LYS A 352 -8.44 49.04 -18.87
CA LYS A 352 -8.26 47.64 -18.51
C LYS A 352 -8.03 47.56 -17.00
N GLU A 353 -8.79 46.69 -16.34
CA GLU A 353 -8.50 46.26 -14.98
C GLU A 353 -7.90 44.85 -15.04
N VAL A 354 -6.85 44.60 -14.24
CA VAL A 354 -6.16 43.31 -14.19
C VAL A 354 -6.07 42.87 -12.74
N PHE A 355 -6.71 41.74 -12.44
CA PHE A 355 -6.65 41.08 -11.15
C PHE A 355 -5.77 39.84 -11.26
N SER A 356 -5.22 39.38 -10.14
CA SER A 356 -4.56 38.07 -10.06
C SER A 356 -5.07 37.30 -8.85
N GLY A 357 -5.20 35.99 -9.01
CA GLY A 357 -5.63 35.07 -7.97
C GLY A 357 -5.20 33.65 -8.31
N ASP A 358 -5.15 32.80 -7.31
CA ASP A 358 -4.76 31.41 -7.43
C ASP A 358 -5.96 30.53 -7.85
N THR A 359 -5.70 29.34 -8.37
CA THR A 359 -6.74 28.39 -8.79
C THR A 359 -7.72 28.08 -7.65
N GLY A 360 -9.02 28.27 -7.91
CA GLY A 360 -10.09 28.14 -6.92
C GLY A 360 -10.41 29.41 -6.12
N GLU A 361 -9.60 30.47 -6.21
CA GLU A 361 -9.92 31.76 -5.59
C GLU A 361 -11.06 32.48 -6.36
N THR A 362 -11.82 33.32 -5.65
CA THR A 362 -12.89 34.12 -6.24
C THR A 362 -12.53 35.59 -6.24
N ILE A 363 -12.36 36.15 -7.45
CA ILE A 363 -12.16 37.58 -7.66
C ILE A 363 -13.51 38.27 -7.62
N ASN A 364 -13.69 39.21 -6.69
CA ASN A 364 -14.87 40.07 -6.60
C ASN A 364 -14.48 41.48 -7.05
N TYR A 365 -15.20 42.07 -8.00
CA TYR A 365 -14.89 43.39 -8.53
C TYR A 365 -16.17 44.17 -8.91
N ALA A 366 -16.37 45.32 -8.27
CA ALA A 366 -17.44 46.25 -8.58
C ALA A 366 -16.99 47.28 -9.64
N MET A 367 -17.71 47.35 -10.76
CA MET A 367 -17.36 48.21 -11.90
C MET A 367 -17.68 49.71 -11.68
N MET A 368 -18.53 50.06 -10.70
CA MET A 368 -19.03 51.43 -10.50
C MET A 368 -17.94 52.51 -10.45
N PRO A 369 -16.82 52.36 -9.69
CA PRO A 369 -15.77 53.39 -9.64
C PRO A 369 -15.09 53.64 -10.99
N VAL A 370 -15.09 52.66 -11.89
CA VAL A 370 -14.53 52.81 -13.25
C VAL A 370 -15.53 53.51 -14.18
N LEU A 371 -16.82 53.21 -14.04
CA LEU A 371 -17.88 53.85 -14.82
C LEU A 371 -18.06 55.34 -14.43
N GLU A 372 -17.77 55.72 -13.18
CA GLU A 372 -17.70 57.13 -12.75
C GLU A 372 -16.61 57.93 -13.48
N VAL A 373 -15.41 57.34 -13.63
CA VAL A 373 -14.32 57.94 -14.42
C VAL A 373 -14.68 58.00 -15.91
N LEU A 374 -15.37 56.97 -16.41
CA LEU A 374 -15.84 56.88 -17.79
C LEU A 374 -17.23 57.53 -18.02
N LYS A 375 -17.64 58.52 -17.19
CA LYS A 375 -18.99 59.10 -17.18
C LYS A 375 -19.60 59.56 -18.53
N LYS A 376 -18.77 59.87 -19.54
CA LYS A 376 -19.20 60.19 -20.92
C LYS A 376 -19.79 58.99 -21.68
N TYR A 377 -19.55 57.79 -21.17
CA TYR A 377 -19.97 56.53 -21.77
C TYR A 377 -21.08 55.87 -20.93
N GLN A 378 -21.81 54.95 -21.57
CA GLN A 378 -22.78 54.05 -20.96
C GLN A 378 -22.48 52.61 -21.40
N VAL A 379 -22.78 51.63 -20.55
CA VAL A 379 -22.57 50.21 -20.86
C VAL A 379 -23.68 49.73 -21.81
N THR A 380 -23.30 49.06 -22.89
CA THR A 380 -24.22 48.43 -23.86
C THR A 380 -24.19 46.90 -23.77
N ARG A 381 -23.06 46.32 -23.37
CA ARG A 381 -22.92 44.88 -23.09
C ARG A 381 -21.94 44.64 -21.96
N ASN A 382 -22.26 43.71 -21.07
CA ASN A 382 -21.46 43.37 -19.91
C ASN A 382 -21.21 41.85 -19.85
N GLU A 383 -19.96 41.40 -19.93
CA GLU A 383 -19.57 40.01 -19.69
C GLU A 383 -19.18 39.73 -18.22
N TRP A 384 -19.01 40.75 -17.38
CA TRP A 384 -18.60 40.63 -15.99
C TRP A 384 -19.80 40.59 -15.04
N SER A 385 -20.00 39.44 -14.38
CA SER A 385 -21.06 39.18 -13.40
C SER A 385 -20.88 39.87 -12.04
N GLY A 386 -19.73 40.51 -11.78
CA GLY A 386 -19.37 41.06 -10.47
C GLY A 386 -18.39 40.16 -9.69
N ALA A 387 -18.43 38.85 -9.91
CA ALA A 387 -17.55 37.88 -9.27
C ALA A 387 -17.19 36.71 -10.20
N PHE A 388 -15.94 36.23 -10.11
CA PHE A 388 -15.45 35.09 -10.90
C PHE A 388 -14.56 34.18 -10.05
N THR A 389 -14.97 32.93 -9.89
CA THR A 389 -14.15 31.86 -9.30
C THR A 389 -13.25 31.27 -10.38
N ILE A 390 -11.93 31.30 -10.14
CA ILE A 390 -10.92 30.85 -11.10
C ILE A 390 -10.99 29.32 -11.22
N PRO A 391 -11.33 28.75 -12.40
CA PRO A 391 -11.51 27.31 -12.55
C PRO A 391 -10.17 26.56 -12.52
N ARG A 392 -10.24 25.25 -12.31
CA ARG A 392 -9.10 24.33 -12.42
C ARG A 392 -8.71 24.13 -13.89
N THR A 393 -7.75 24.93 -14.35
CA THR A 393 -7.26 24.94 -15.73
C THR A 393 -5.85 25.51 -15.79
N ASP A 394 -5.11 25.18 -16.84
CA ASP A 394 -3.77 25.73 -17.13
C ASP A 394 -3.85 27.03 -17.96
N GLN A 395 -5.07 27.53 -18.23
CA GLN A 395 -5.31 28.79 -18.93
C GLN A 395 -4.92 30.00 -18.06
N GLN A 396 -3.74 30.57 -18.34
CA GLN A 396 -3.13 31.67 -17.58
C GLN A 396 -3.97 32.96 -17.44
N ASN A 397 -4.84 33.26 -18.42
CA ASN A 397 -5.55 34.54 -18.53
C ASN A 397 -7.03 34.35 -18.88
N PHE A 398 -7.92 35.04 -18.16
CA PHE A 398 -9.35 35.14 -18.45
C PHE A 398 -9.71 36.57 -18.88
N TYR A 399 -10.58 36.70 -19.88
CA TYR A 399 -10.95 37.99 -20.46
C TYR A 399 -12.45 38.22 -20.40
N PHE A 400 -12.85 39.40 -19.94
CA PHE A 400 -14.23 39.85 -19.87
C PHE A 400 -14.33 41.24 -20.52
N ASN A 401 -15.29 41.42 -21.42
CA ASN A 401 -15.45 42.66 -22.18
C ASN A 401 -16.70 43.42 -21.74
N ILE A 402 -16.50 44.70 -21.50
CA ILE A 402 -17.55 45.68 -21.20
C ILE A 402 -17.61 46.60 -22.42
N GLU A 403 -18.60 46.41 -23.28
CA GLU A 403 -18.79 47.28 -24.44
C GLU A 403 -19.55 48.53 -24.01
N LEU A 404 -19.09 49.67 -24.51
CA LEU A 404 -19.56 51.00 -24.18
C LEU A 404 -20.05 51.73 -25.43
N SER A 405 -21.01 52.63 -25.26
CA SER A 405 -21.32 53.69 -26.23
C SER A 405 -21.12 55.05 -25.58
N GLN A 406 -20.90 56.11 -26.37
CA GLN A 406 -21.03 57.47 -25.84
C GLN A 406 -22.50 57.72 -25.46
N LYS A 407 -22.71 58.49 -24.39
CA LYS A 407 -24.02 59.08 -24.10
C LYS A 407 -24.28 60.19 -25.11
N SER A 408 -25.48 60.24 -25.67
CA SER A 408 -25.89 61.35 -26.53
C SER A 408 -25.80 62.66 -25.75
N GLU A 409 -25.16 63.68 -26.33
CA GLU A 409 -25.34 65.05 -25.82
C GLU A 409 -26.83 65.43 -25.91
N PRO A 410 -27.39 66.12 -24.90
CA PRO A 410 -28.75 66.64 -25.00
C PRO A 410 -28.81 67.58 -26.21
N LEU A 411 -29.80 67.36 -27.09
CA LEU A 411 -30.05 68.24 -28.23
C LEU A 411 -30.29 69.67 -27.73
N ASP A 412 -29.41 70.60 -28.11
CA ASP A 412 -29.58 72.03 -27.84
C ASP A 412 -30.70 72.57 -28.73
N ILE A 413 -31.92 72.50 -28.20
CA ILE A 413 -33.17 72.90 -28.88
C ILE A 413 -33.24 74.41 -29.17
N ASN A 414 -32.29 75.21 -28.67
CA ASN A 414 -32.31 76.67 -28.78
C ASN A 414 -31.46 77.24 -29.94
N LYS A 415 -30.81 76.41 -30.77
CA LYS A 415 -30.16 76.89 -32.01
C LYS A 415 -31.17 77.04 -33.16
N THR A 416 -31.71 78.23 -33.28
CA THR A 416 -32.53 78.65 -34.44
C THR A 416 -31.73 78.62 -35.75
N PRO A 417 -32.25 77.97 -36.83
CA PRO A 417 -31.63 78.03 -38.14
C PRO A 417 -31.96 79.34 -38.87
N ASN A 418 -30.95 80.00 -39.43
CA ASN A 418 -31.12 81.25 -40.19
C ASN A 418 -31.48 80.97 -41.66
N LYS A 419 -32.18 81.92 -42.32
CA LYS A 419 -32.95 81.68 -43.55
C LYS A 419 -32.15 81.42 -44.85
N ALA A 420 -32.82 80.66 -45.73
CA ALA A 420 -32.56 80.28 -47.12
C ALA A 420 -32.16 81.39 -48.12
N PRO A 421 -31.91 81.00 -49.40
CA PRO A 421 -32.86 81.49 -50.41
C PRO A 421 -33.36 80.48 -51.48
N ASN A 422 -34.59 80.73 -51.93
CA ASN A 422 -35.43 80.06 -52.92
C ASN A 422 -34.81 79.62 -54.27
N LYS A 423 -35.38 78.54 -54.83
CA LYS A 423 -35.97 78.57 -56.19
C LYS A 423 -37.09 77.53 -56.37
N ALA A 424 -38.15 77.91 -57.08
CA ALA A 424 -39.31 77.09 -57.48
C ALA A 424 -39.52 77.27 -59.02
N PRO A 425 -40.56 76.73 -59.69
CA PRO A 425 -41.53 75.67 -59.33
C PRO A 425 -41.67 74.58 -60.43
N ASN A 426 -42.68 73.69 -60.29
CA ASN A 426 -43.68 73.25 -61.31
C ASN A 426 -43.91 71.74 -61.62
N LYS A 427 -45.21 71.37 -61.58
CA LYS A 427 -45.98 70.31 -62.30
C LYS A 427 -45.91 68.81 -61.95
N ALA A 428 -47.07 68.30 -61.48
CA ALA A 428 -47.54 66.90 -61.59
C ALA A 428 -48.23 66.65 -62.96
N PRO A 429 -48.60 65.39 -63.35
CA PRO A 429 -49.84 64.70 -62.90
C PRO A 429 -49.64 63.19 -62.55
N ASN A 430 -50.27 62.57 -61.53
CA ASN A 430 -51.69 62.20 -61.35
C ASN A 430 -52.18 60.93 -62.11
N LYS A 431 -52.43 59.81 -61.39
CA LYS A 431 -53.73 59.08 -61.40
C LYS A 431 -53.81 57.87 -60.43
N THR A 432 -54.94 57.81 -59.71
CA THR A 432 -55.52 56.79 -58.81
C THR A 432 -56.46 55.81 -59.58
N PRO A 433 -57.34 54.93 -58.98
CA PRO A 433 -57.47 54.36 -57.61
C PRO A 433 -57.87 52.85 -57.51
N ASN A 434 -57.81 52.27 -56.29
CA ASN A 434 -58.93 51.61 -55.55
C ASN A 434 -58.43 51.23 -54.14
N LYS A 435 -59.07 51.61 -53.02
CA LYS A 435 -60.30 51.04 -52.37
C LYS A 435 -60.17 49.53 -52.08
N THR A 436 -60.41 49.00 -50.87
CA THR A 436 -61.07 49.47 -49.62
C THR A 436 -60.56 48.55 -48.45
N VAL A 437 -60.27 49.03 -47.22
CA VAL A 437 -61.16 49.04 -45.99
C VAL A 437 -61.49 47.59 -45.51
N ASP A 438 -61.30 47.13 -44.26
CA ASP A 438 -61.28 47.82 -42.95
C ASP A 438 -60.52 47.10 -41.79
N GLN A 439 -60.18 47.87 -40.72
CA GLN A 439 -60.19 47.66 -39.23
C GLN A 439 -60.01 46.24 -38.58
N HIS A 440 -59.47 46.02 -37.35
CA HIS A 440 -59.06 46.84 -36.16
C HIS A 440 -57.72 46.26 -35.57
N ASN A 441 -56.83 46.97 -34.84
CA ASN A 441 -56.92 47.55 -33.47
C ASN A 441 -57.22 46.53 -32.34
N GLU A 442 -56.60 46.53 -31.14
CA GLU A 442 -55.51 47.37 -30.59
C GLU A 442 -54.82 46.68 -29.37
N ASN A 443 -53.77 47.30 -28.84
CA ASN A 443 -52.98 46.91 -27.66
C ASN A 443 -53.79 46.83 -26.35
N GLN A 444 -53.27 46.15 -25.31
CA GLN A 444 -52.70 46.80 -24.10
C GLN A 444 -52.08 45.82 -23.09
N GLU A 445 -51.29 46.37 -22.16
CA GLU A 445 -50.33 45.69 -21.28
C GLU A 445 -50.72 45.87 -19.77
N PRO A 446 -49.84 45.84 -18.74
CA PRO A 446 -49.96 44.91 -17.61
C PRO A 446 -50.38 45.56 -16.27
N GLN A 447 -50.53 44.75 -15.20
CA GLN A 447 -50.54 45.20 -13.79
C GLN A 447 -49.84 44.19 -12.85
N ASP A 448 -49.61 44.62 -11.61
CA ASP A 448 -48.50 44.26 -10.70
C ASP A 448 -49.01 43.87 -9.27
N GLN A 449 -48.10 43.47 -8.36
CA GLN A 449 -48.27 43.42 -6.86
C GLN A 449 -49.09 42.24 -6.27
N THR A 450 -48.86 41.70 -5.04
CA THR A 450 -47.81 41.87 -4.00
C THR A 450 -47.74 40.69 -3.00
N VAL A 451 -46.56 40.56 -2.37
CA VAL A 451 -46.14 39.96 -1.06
C VAL A 451 -47.19 39.63 0.03
N VAL A 452 -47.01 38.53 0.80
CA VAL A 452 -46.97 38.46 2.31
C VAL A 452 -46.68 37.04 2.86
N LEU A 453 -45.96 36.94 3.99
CA LEU A 453 -45.60 35.74 4.79
C LEU A 453 -46.72 35.32 5.79
N PRO A 454 -46.59 34.16 6.48
CA PRO A 454 -46.25 34.27 7.90
C PRO A 454 -45.30 33.21 8.50
N GLU A 455 -44.97 33.48 9.76
CA GLU A 455 -43.96 32.93 10.69
C GLU A 455 -44.24 31.51 11.26
N GLN A 456 -43.19 30.70 11.49
CA GLN A 456 -42.48 30.36 12.77
C GLN A 456 -43.14 29.32 13.71
N GLY A 457 -42.29 28.47 14.31
CA GLY A 457 -42.66 27.54 15.39
C GLY A 457 -41.47 26.69 15.89
N ASN A 458 -40.74 27.16 16.91
CA ASN A 458 -39.72 26.40 17.65
C ASN A 458 -40.36 25.42 18.66
N ILE A 459 -39.78 24.22 18.85
CA ILE A 459 -39.63 23.56 20.17
C ILE A 459 -38.29 22.78 20.21
N ILE A 460 -37.59 22.80 21.34
CA ILE A 460 -36.39 21.99 21.68
C ILE A 460 -36.66 21.29 23.05
N PRO A 461 -35.71 20.49 23.58
CA PRO A 461 -35.74 19.03 23.68
C PRO A 461 -36.40 18.50 24.97
N GLU A 462 -36.48 17.17 25.13
CA GLU A 462 -36.78 16.55 26.42
C GLU A 462 -35.84 15.38 26.73
N MET A 463 -35.34 15.35 27.97
CA MET A 463 -34.67 14.21 28.60
C MET A 463 -35.67 13.45 29.45
N ALA A 464 -35.45 12.14 29.66
CA ALA A 464 -35.94 11.45 30.84
C ALA A 464 -34.87 10.47 31.35
N GLU A 465 -34.29 10.77 32.51
CA GLU A 465 -33.58 9.80 33.34
C GLU A 465 -34.59 9.01 34.20
N VAL A 466 -34.17 7.88 34.78
CA VAL A 466 -34.12 7.61 36.25
C VAL A 466 -34.10 6.08 36.53
N ARG A 467 -32.89 5.59 36.87
CA ARG A 467 -32.52 4.76 38.05
C ARG A 467 -32.98 3.28 38.15
N ASP A 468 -32.29 2.39 38.90
CA ASP A 468 -31.09 2.54 39.77
C ASP A 468 -30.24 1.24 39.90
N ASP A 469 -29.12 1.38 40.63
CA ASP A 469 -28.40 0.39 41.47
C ASP A 469 -27.14 -0.39 41.00
N GLN A 470 -26.00 -0.01 41.63
CA GLN A 470 -24.97 -0.81 42.36
C GLN A 470 -24.20 -1.95 41.64
N SER A 471 -22.91 -2.24 41.92
CA SER A 471 -21.82 -1.54 42.64
C SER A 471 -20.44 -2.17 42.30
N ASP A 472 -19.37 -1.56 42.81
CA ASP A 472 -18.06 -2.15 43.15
C ASP A 472 -17.05 -2.67 42.09
N SER A 473 -16.02 -1.84 41.91
CA SER A 473 -14.61 -2.26 41.97
C SER A 473 -13.91 -1.39 43.02
N PRO A 474 -12.86 -1.84 43.76
CA PRO A 474 -11.75 -2.65 43.21
C PRO A 474 -11.16 -3.73 44.14
N ARG A 475 -10.30 -4.61 43.60
CA ARG A 475 -9.26 -5.29 44.40
C ARG A 475 -7.86 -5.15 43.79
N LYS A 476 -7.01 -4.44 44.54
CA LYS A 476 -5.56 -4.52 44.45
C LYS A 476 -5.11 -5.96 44.70
N GLN A 477 -4.14 -6.47 43.96
CA GLN A 477 -3.28 -7.55 44.43
C GLN A 477 -1.87 -7.01 44.61
N GLN A 478 -1.30 -7.26 45.79
CA GLN A 478 0.08 -6.92 46.13
C GLN A 478 0.99 -8.01 45.56
N LEU A 479 2.00 -7.62 44.78
CA LEU A 479 3.13 -8.50 44.48
C LEU A 479 4.17 -8.35 45.59
N THR A 480 4.27 -9.39 46.42
CA THR A 480 5.23 -9.48 47.51
C THR A 480 6.62 -9.74 46.95
N PHE A 481 7.60 -8.92 47.33
CA PHE A 481 9.00 -9.12 46.93
C PHE A 481 9.58 -10.37 47.61
N TYR A 482 9.92 -11.41 46.84
CA TYR A 482 10.80 -12.47 47.31
C TYR A 482 12.25 -12.05 47.17
N LYS A 483 12.92 -11.94 48.32
CA LYS A 483 14.32 -11.58 48.47
C LYS A 483 15.16 -12.85 48.46
N PHE A 484 15.85 -13.15 47.35
CA PHE A 484 16.83 -14.24 47.31
C PHE A 484 18.23 -13.72 47.63
N GLU A 485 18.77 -14.18 48.76
CA GLU A 485 20.16 -13.95 49.14
C GLU A 485 21.04 -15.04 48.52
N LEU A 486 21.94 -14.65 47.62
CA LEU A 486 22.95 -15.55 47.06
C LEU A 486 24.14 -15.62 48.01
N ASN A 487 24.21 -16.71 48.78
CA ASN A 487 25.41 -17.09 49.53
C ASN A 487 26.43 -17.73 48.59
N SER A 488 27.58 -17.09 48.41
CA SER A 488 28.78 -17.72 47.85
C SER A 488 29.39 -18.72 48.83
N PRO A 489 30.05 -19.76 48.30
CA PRO A 489 31.39 -20.07 48.81
C PRO A 489 32.43 -20.28 47.70
N ALA A 490 33.63 -19.73 47.91
CA ALA A 490 34.85 -20.23 47.27
C ALA A 490 35.18 -21.63 47.87
N SER A 491 35.84 -22.60 47.24
CA SER A 491 37.26 -22.64 46.77
C SER A 491 37.53 -24.08 46.18
N ILE A 492 38.70 -24.54 45.68
CA ILE A 492 40.05 -23.98 45.48
C ILE A 492 40.83 -24.74 44.36
N ILE A 493 41.70 -24.03 43.62
CA ILE A 493 42.98 -24.44 42.97
C ILE A 493 43.17 -25.88 42.40
N SER A 494 43.45 -25.98 41.09
CA SER A 494 44.83 -26.26 40.61
C SER A 494 45.07 -25.98 39.11
N HIS A 495 46.25 -25.43 38.82
CA HIS A 495 46.92 -25.33 37.50
C HIS A 495 48.38 -25.73 37.76
N PRO A 496 49.05 -26.47 36.85
CA PRO A 496 50.03 -25.82 35.95
C PRO A 496 50.14 -26.52 34.57
N LYS A 497 50.80 -26.04 33.50
CA LYS A 497 51.32 -24.72 33.03
C LYS A 497 51.82 -24.93 31.58
N LYS A 498 52.00 -23.81 30.82
CA LYS A 498 52.95 -23.64 29.67
C LYS A 498 52.63 -24.39 28.35
N ASP A 499 53.04 -23.94 27.17
CA ASP A 499 53.80 -22.73 26.79
C ASP A 499 53.47 -22.24 25.35
N ARG A 500 53.55 -20.91 25.16
CA ARG A 500 53.91 -20.13 23.95
C ARG A 500 53.46 -20.54 22.52
N ALA A 501 52.67 -19.66 21.91
CA ALA A 501 52.58 -19.51 20.44
C ALA A 501 53.70 -18.62 19.87
N THR A 502 54.07 -18.81 18.58
CA THR A 502 54.99 -17.95 17.82
C THR A 502 54.60 -17.87 16.34
N TYR A 503 54.08 -16.71 15.92
CA TYR A 503 54.04 -16.09 14.57
C TYR A 503 53.82 -16.91 13.27
N MET A 504 52.86 -16.46 12.44
CA MET A 504 53.11 -16.01 11.05
C MET A 504 51.97 -15.10 10.52
N THR A 505 52.27 -13.79 10.47
CA THR A 505 51.95 -12.78 9.44
C THR A 505 50.80 -12.97 8.43
N THR A 506 49.87 -12.01 8.37
CA THR A 506 49.90 -10.89 7.38
C THR A 506 48.95 -9.76 7.80
N LEU A 507 49.28 -8.52 7.38
CA LEU A 507 48.55 -7.28 7.67
C LEU A 507 47.97 -6.70 6.37
N GLU A 508 46.77 -6.13 6.42
CA GLU A 508 46.43 -4.94 5.66
C GLU A 508 45.87 -3.86 6.60
N GLN A 509 45.99 -2.59 6.20
CA GLN A 509 45.95 -1.42 7.08
C GLN A 509 44.78 -0.47 6.74
N GLY A 510 44.37 0.33 7.74
CA GLY A 510 43.43 1.45 7.58
C GLY A 510 42.15 1.26 8.41
N THR A 511 41.70 2.19 9.27
CA THR A 511 42.12 3.59 9.44
C THR A 511 41.92 4.04 10.91
N VAL A 512 42.61 5.12 11.31
CA VAL A 512 42.72 5.59 12.71
C VAL A 512 41.42 6.19 13.27
N ILE A 513 41.12 5.88 14.54
CA ILE A 513 40.12 6.57 15.36
C ILE A 513 40.81 7.67 16.18
N GLU A 514 40.48 8.94 15.95
CA GLU A 514 40.74 10.00 16.94
C GLU A 514 39.58 10.10 17.94
N LYS A 515 39.93 10.08 19.23
CA LYS A 515 38.98 10.17 20.34
C LYS A 515 39.01 11.61 20.89
N LYS A 516 37.94 12.37 20.71
CA LYS A 516 37.75 13.66 21.39
C LYS A 516 36.46 13.71 22.20
N LEU A 517 36.60 14.11 23.45
CA LEU A 517 35.58 14.10 24.49
C LEU A 517 35.04 15.52 24.70
N SER A 518 33.74 15.76 24.49
CA SER A 518 33.09 16.99 25.00
C SER A 518 31.59 16.85 25.22
N ARG A 519 31.21 16.89 26.51
CA ARG A 519 29.98 17.43 27.11
C ARG A 519 28.76 17.65 26.18
N GLN A 520 27.70 16.88 26.42
CA GLN A 520 26.34 17.30 26.09
C GLN A 520 25.87 18.39 27.06
N THR A 521 25.32 19.48 26.53
CA THR A 521 24.49 20.45 27.25
C THR A 521 23.19 20.62 26.47
N GLN A 522 22.04 20.36 27.09
CA GLN A 522 20.74 20.75 26.54
C GLN A 522 20.59 22.27 26.45
N PRO A 523 19.78 22.74 25.50
CA PRO A 523 18.91 23.89 25.71
C PRO A 523 17.43 23.50 25.63
N SER A 524 16.61 24.14 26.47
CA SER A 524 15.15 24.06 26.48
C SER A 524 14.53 25.10 25.50
N PRO A 525 13.19 25.19 25.34
CA PRO A 525 12.56 25.58 24.08
C PRO A 525 12.49 27.09 23.80
N PHE A 526 12.47 27.45 22.51
CA PHE A 526 12.11 28.79 22.04
C PHE A 526 10.63 28.87 21.63
N ASN A 527 9.88 29.70 22.35
CA ASN A 527 8.61 30.26 21.91
C ASN A 527 8.87 31.64 21.29
N TYR A 528 8.22 32.01 20.18
CA TYR A 528 7.55 33.32 20.05
C TYR A 528 6.77 33.54 18.73
N LYS A 529 5.53 34.04 18.91
CA LYS A 529 4.77 35.04 18.11
C LYS A 529 4.57 34.90 16.58
N ILE A 530 3.31 34.64 16.27
CA ILE A 530 2.44 35.24 15.23
C ILE A 530 2.96 36.59 14.66
N SER A 531 2.86 36.75 13.34
CA SER A 531 2.91 38.05 12.64
C SER A 531 1.71 38.21 11.69
N SER A 532 1.23 39.45 11.53
CA SER A 532 -0.06 39.79 10.92
C SER A 532 0.07 40.57 9.60
N PHE A 533 -0.77 40.19 8.63
CA PHE A 533 -1.47 41.03 7.63
C PHE A 533 -0.91 42.43 7.22
N THR A 534 -0.76 42.59 5.89
CA THR A 534 -0.88 43.83 5.08
C THR A 534 0.31 44.80 4.96
N LYS A 535 0.88 44.89 3.74
CA LYS A 535 0.95 46.12 2.91
C LYS A 535 1.39 45.83 1.46
N VAL A 536 1.12 46.76 0.54
CA VAL A 536 0.99 46.54 -0.92
C VAL A 536 1.57 47.71 -1.73
N LEU A 537 2.30 47.39 -2.83
CA LEU A 537 2.73 48.24 -4.00
C LEU A 537 3.62 49.49 -3.72
N ALA A 538 4.40 50.09 -4.66
CA ALA A 538 4.69 49.85 -6.10
C ALA A 538 6.15 50.30 -6.44
N VAL A 539 6.93 49.63 -7.33
CA VAL A 539 7.16 49.85 -8.80
C VAL A 539 8.01 51.08 -9.23
N LEU A 540 9.10 50.81 -9.98
CA LEU A 540 9.62 51.46 -11.23
C LEU A 540 11.06 50.92 -11.44
N ALA A 541 11.45 50.10 -12.43
CA ALA A 541 11.29 50.07 -13.89
C ALA A 541 12.34 50.89 -14.69
N THR A 542 13.26 50.20 -15.38
CA THR A 542 13.87 50.60 -16.66
C THR A 542 14.25 49.37 -17.50
N THR A 543 14.22 49.54 -18.83
CA THR A 543 14.31 48.49 -19.87
C THR A 543 15.34 48.87 -20.94
N THR A 544 16.12 47.90 -21.44
CA THR A 544 16.68 47.77 -22.83
C THR A 544 17.61 46.53 -22.85
N THR A 545 17.37 45.40 -23.51
CA THR A 545 17.21 45.03 -24.95
C THR A 545 18.49 44.65 -25.71
N PHE A 546 18.48 43.37 -26.15
CA PHE A 546 19.03 42.79 -27.39
C PHE A 546 20.47 42.22 -27.54
N SER A 547 20.46 41.04 -28.18
CA SER A 547 21.49 40.26 -28.90
C SER A 547 22.81 39.89 -28.22
N ASP A 548 23.03 38.58 -28.06
CA ASP A 548 23.91 37.88 -29.03
C ASP A 548 23.54 36.39 -29.18
N ARG A 549 23.40 35.95 -30.45
CA ARG A 549 23.18 34.58 -30.99
C ARG A 549 21.90 33.80 -30.63
#